data_AF-A0A9Q1LRW1-F1
#
_entry.id   AF-A0A9Q1LRW1-F1
#
_cell.length_a   1.000
_cell.length_b   1.000
_cell.length_c   1.000
_cell.angle_alpha   90.00
_cell.angle_beta   90.00
_cell.angle_gamma   90.00
#
_symmetry.space_group_name_H-M   'P 1'
#
loop_
_entity.id
_entity.type
_entity.pdbx_description
1 polymer ?
#
loop_
_entity_poly.entity_id
_entity_poly.type
_entity_poly.pdbx_seq_one_letter_code
_entity_poly.pdbx_strand_id
1 'polypeptide(L)'
;MSPLLLNPAPLLSEDELEKYRNRIQLWQIFFASPYEWMDFRKGKVNPKYPDFKHKDTGEALWIRTDDPPWIKRQLDILDSRLVYQNFQEQLSSIEDMSF
;
A
#
# COMPACT_ATOMS: atom_id res chain seq x y z
N MET A 1 25.99 -9.49 -40.07
CA MET A 1 24.99 -10.46 -39.56
C MET A 1 24.86 -10.24 -38.06
N SER A 2 23.87 -9.46 -37.65
CA SER A 2 23.55 -9.27 -36.22
C SER A 2 22.55 -10.34 -35.81
N PRO A 3 22.69 -10.98 -34.64
CA PRO A 3 21.79 -12.05 -34.25
C PRO A 3 20.42 -11.50 -33.86
N LEU A 4 19.39 -12.23 -34.30
CA LEU A 4 17.98 -12.01 -34.03
C LEU A 4 17.74 -11.99 -32.51
N LEU A 5 17.55 -10.81 -31.93
CA LEU A 5 16.95 -10.70 -30.61
C LEU A 5 15.47 -11.03 -30.75
N LEU A 6 15.17 -12.25 -30.33
CA LEU A 6 13.88 -12.79 -29.92
C LEU A 6 12.93 -11.66 -29.47
N ASN A 7 11.86 -11.47 -30.25
CA ASN A 7 10.71 -10.60 -30.02
C ASN A 7 10.57 -10.14 -28.55
N PRO A 8 10.55 -8.82 -28.25
CA PRO A 8 9.97 -8.43 -26.98
C PRO A 8 8.47 -8.77 -27.03
N ALA A 9 7.98 -9.41 -25.97
CA ALA A 9 6.55 -9.43 -25.62
C ALA A 9 5.95 -8.02 -25.80
N PRO A 10 4.62 -7.85 -25.98
CA PRO A 10 4.04 -6.51 -26.16
C PRO A 10 4.42 -5.65 -24.94
N LEU A 11 5.43 -4.81 -25.13
CA LEU A 11 5.99 -3.97 -24.08
C LEU A 11 4.93 -2.91 -23.82
N LEU A 12 4.48 -2.84 -22.57
CA LEU A 12 3.70 -1.72 -22.06
C LEU A 12 4.25 -0.41 -22.65
N SER A 13 3.37 0.50 -23.10
CA SER A 13 3.83 1.80 -23.60
C SER A 13 4.63 2.52 -22.51
N GLU A 14 5.49 3.47 -22.91
CA GLU A 14 6.25 4.27 -21.93
C GLU A 14 5.31 4.91 -20.90
N ASP A 15 4.12 5.36 -21.32
CA ASP A 15 3.09 5.90 -20.43
C ASP A 15 2.60 4.89 -19.37
N GLU A 16 2.41 3.62 -19.75
CA GLU A 16 1.98 2.58 -18.83
C GLU A 16 3.10 2.16 -17.88
N LEU A 17 4.34 2.14 -18.38
CA LEU A 17 5.52 1.88 -17.56
C LEU A 17 5.73 3.00 -16.52
N GLU A 18 5.52 4.25 -16.93
CA GLU A 18 5.61 5.41 -16.06
C GLU A 18 4.50 5.41 -15.00
N LYS A 19 3.25 5.09 -15.37
CA LYS A 19 2.16 4.86 -14.41
C LYS A 19 2.50 3.75 -13.41
N TYR A 20 3.13 2.66 -13.88
CA TYR A 20 3.57 1.58 -13.01
C TYR A 20 4.66 2.05 -12.04
N ARG A 21 5.71 2.72 -12.53
CA ARG A 21 6.80 3.27 -11.69
C ARG A 21 6.26 4.23 -10.63
N ASN A 22 5.42 5.18 -11.01
CA ASN A 22 4.81 6.14 -10.08
C ASN A 22 3.97 5.43 -9.02
N ARG A 23 3.21 4.39 -9.40
CA ARG A 23 2.46 3.57 -8.44
C ARG A 23 3.38 2.85 -7.46
N ILE A 24 4.47 2.25 -7.94
CA ILE A 24 5.44 1.56 -7.07
C ILE A 24 6.13 2.55 -6.12
N GLN A 25 6.50 3.73 -6.60
CA GLN A 25 7.06 4.78 -5.77
C GLN A 25 6.07 5.24 -4.69
N LEU A 26 4.79 5.39 -5.04
CA LEU A 26 3.77 5.78 -4.07
C LEU A 26 3.56 4.71 -2.98
N TRP A 27 3.66 3.42 -3.33
CA TRP A 27 3.70 2.34 -2.34
C TRP A 27 4.91 2.44 -1.40
N GLN A 28 6.09 2.80 -1.91
CA GLN A 28 7.28 3.00 -1.07
C GLN A 28 7.09 4.17 -0.09
N ILE A 29 6.51 5.29 -0.56
CA ILE A 29 6.17 6.44 0.28
C ILE A 29 5.16 6.03 1.37
N PHE A 30 4.12 5.29 0.99
CA PHE A 30 3.14 4.75 1.95
C PHE A 30 3.81 3.93 3.06
N PHE A 31 4.69 2.98 2.71
CA PHE A 31 5.33 2.12 3.72
C PHE A 31 6.40 2.86 4.55
N ALA A 32 6.94 3.98 4.07
CA ALA A 32 7.85 4.81 4.86
C ALA A 32 7.10 5.53 6.01
N SER A 33 5.88 5.98 5.77
CA SER A 33 5.06 6.72 6.75
C SER A 33 3.60 6.27 6.77
N PRO A 34 3.29 5.01 7.16
CA PRO A 34 1.93 4.47 7.03
C PRO A 34 0.86 5.21 7.85
N TYR A 35 1.27 5.88 8.94
CA TYR A 35 0.36 6.64 9.81
C TYR A 35 -0.09 7.98 9.20
N GLU A 36 0.56 8.49 8.15
CA GLU A 36 0.14 9.69 7.41
C GLU A 36 -0.96 9.39 6.38
N TRP A 37 -1.30 8.10 6.23
CA TRP A 37 -2.31 7.63 5.30
C TRP A 37 -3.56 7.18 6.06
N MET A 38 -4.73 7.48 5.49
CA MET A 38 -5.99 6.92 5.90
C MET A 38 -6.19 5.57 5.22
N ASP A 39 -6.50 4.55 6.00
CA ASP A 39 -6.83 3.21 5.52
C ASP A 39 -8.34 3.04 5.39
N PHE A 40 -8.80 2.83 4.15
CA PHE A 40 -10.20 2.68 3.78
C PHE A 40 -10.52 1.29 3.25
N ARG A 41 -9.65 0.30 3.48
CA ARG A 41 -9.88 -1.09 3.06
C ARG A 41 -11.10 -1.70 3.73
N LYS A 42 -11.37 -1.35 4.99
CA LYS A 42 -12.53 -1.84 5.76
C LYS A 42 -13.73 -0.91 5.51
N GLY A 43 -14.88 -1.48 5.15
CA GLY A 43 -16.13 -0.70 4.99
C GLY A 43 -16.33 -0.04 3.63
N LYS A 44 -15.60 -0.49 2.60
CA LYS A 44 -15.67 0.07 1.24
C LYS A 44 -17.04 -0.23 0.59
N VAL A 45 -17.91 0.77 0.54
CA VAL A 45 -19.22 0.69 -0.15
C VAL A 45 -19.07 0.88 -1.67
N ASN A 46 -18.06 1.65 -2.09
CA ASN A 46 -17.81 1.96 -3.49
C ASN A 46 -16.44 1.41 -3.93
N PRO A 47 -16.38 0.45 -4.87
CA PRO A 47 -15.12 -0.12 -5.35
C PRO A 47 -14.21 0.92 -6.04
N LYS A 48 -14.77 2.06 -6.50
CA LYS A 48 -14.00 3.16 -7.09
C LYS A 48 -13.27 4.01 -6.06
N TYR A 49 -13.65 3.93 -4.78
CA TYR A 49 -12.96 4.66 -3.72
C TYR A 49 -11.53 4.11 -3.53
N PRO A 50 -10.52 4.92 -3.17
CA PRO A 50 -9.19 4.38 -2.91
C PRO A 50 -9.14 3.50 -1.66
N ASP A 51 -8.17 2.59 -1.63
CA ASP A 51 -7.90 1.76 -0.45
C ASP A 51 -7.10 2.54 0.59
N PHE A 52 -6.19 3.42 0.14
CA PHE A 52 -5.47 4.34 1.01
C PHE A 52 -5.48 5.75 0.45
N LYS A 53 -5.53 6.75 1.33
CA LYS A 53 -5.44 8.16 0.95
C LYS A 53 -4.50 8.92 1.90
N HIS A 54 -3.53 9.63 1.37
CA HIS A 54 -2.68 10.50 2.16
C HIS A 54 -3.53 11.63 2.78
N LYS A 55 -3.30 11.94 4.06
CA LYS A 55 -4.10 12.91 4.81
C LYS A 55 -3.96 14.33 4.26
N ASP A 56 -2.73 14.76 3.95
CA ASP A 56 -2.45 16.13 3.47
C ASP A 56 -2.45 16.29 1.94
N THR A 57 -1.72 15.44 1.20
CA THR A 57 -1.59 15.57 -0.26
C THR A 57 -2.82 15.10 -1.02
N GLY A 58 -3.63 14.24 -0.39
CA GLY A 58 -4.78 13.60 -1.03
C GLY A 58 -4.41 12.52 -2.06
N GLU A 59 -3.13 12.16 -2.17
CA GLU A 59 -2.67 11.04 -3.00
C GLU A 59 -3.38 9.75 -2.62
N ALA A 60 -3.65 8.92 -3.63
CA ALA A 60 -4.56 7.79 -3.51
C ALA A 60 -3.93 6.52 -4.05
N LEU A 61 -4.08 5.43 -3.28
CA LEU A 61 -3.61 4.10 -3.63
C LEU A 61 -4.78 3.12 -3.70
N TRP A 62 -4.74 2.27 -4.72
CA TRP A 62 -5.63 1.13 -4.89
C TRP A 62 -4.78 -0.12 -4.88
N ILE A 63 -5.21 -1.12 -4.12
CA ILE A 63 -4.64 -2.46 -4.19
C ILE A 63 -5.13 -3.08 -5.49
N ARG A 64 -4.19 -3.52 -6.32
CA ARG A 64 -4.49 -4.18 -7.59
C ARG A 64 -3.99 -5.61 -7.59
N THR A 65 -4.56 -6.43 -8.46
CA THR A 65 -4.16 -7.82 -8.64
C THR A 65 -2.80 -7.98 -9.33
N ASP A 66 -2.34 -6.95 -10.05
CA ASP A 66 -1.05 -6.89 -10.75
C ASP A 66 0.06 -6.25 -9.89
N ASP A 67 -0.23 -5.91 -8.63
CA ASP A 67 0.77 -5.37 -7.72
C ASP A 67 1.79 -6.44 -7.29
N PRO A 68 3.08 -6.10 -7.20
CA PRO A 68 4.11 -7.03 -6.75
C PRO A 68 3.77 -7.74 -5.44
N PRO A 69 4.09 -9.05 -5.30
CA PRO A 69 3.74 -9.83 -4.10
C PRO A 69 4.26 -9.24 -2.78
N TRP A 70 5.35 -8.46 -2.83
CA TRP A 70 5.90 -7.82 -1.64
C TRP A 70 4.95 -6.80 -1.02
N ILE A 71 4.08 -6.14 -1.80
CA ILE A 71 3.11 -5.16 -1.29
C ILE A 71 2.13 -5.84 -0.34
N LYS A 72 1.54 -6.96 -0.77
CA LYS A 72 0.64 -7.74 0.07
C LYS A 72 1.33 -8.21 1.35
N ARG A 73 2.56 -8.72 1.24
CA ARG A 73 3.33 -9.15 2.42
C ARG A 73 3.60 -7.99 3.40
N GLN A 74 3.93 -6.81 2.89
CA GLN A 74 4.16 -5.63 3.74
C GLN A 74 2.87 -5.13 4.40
N LEU A 75 1.73 -5.19 3.70
CA LEU A 75 0.42 -4.90 4.28
C LEU A 75 0.08 -5.86 5.42
N ASP A 76 0.29 -7.17 5.23
CA ASP A 76 0.02 -8.17 6.28
C ASP A 76 0.88 -7.92 7.54
N ILE A 77 2.15 -7.52 7.35
CA ILE A 77 3.06 -7.14 8.44
C ILE A 77 2.57 -5.87 9.14
N LEU A 78 2.19 -4.84 8.38
CA LEU A 78 1.67 -3.58 8.90
C LEU A 78 0.39 -3.82 9.73
N ASP A 79 -0.54 -4.63 9.20
CA ASP A 79 -1.79 -4.98 9.88
C ASP A 79 -1.53 -5.68 11.21
N SER A 80 -0.59 -6.63 11.22
CA SER A 80 -0.19 -7.33 12.44
C SER A 80 0.41 -6.36 13.48
N ARG A 81 1.23 -5.40 13.03
CA ARG A 81 1.85 -4.39 13.89
C ARG A 81 0.80 -3.44 14.50
N LEU A 82 -0.15 -2.97 13.69
CA LEU A 82 -1.22 -2.08 14.17
C LEU A 82 -2.12 -2.77 15.19
N VAL A 83 -2.47 -4.04 14.93
CA VAL A 83 -3.22 -4.85 15.88
C VAL A 83 -2.47 -4.98 17.20
N TYR A 84 -1.18 -5.29 17.16
CA TYR A 84 -0.36 -5.40 18.37
C TYR A 84 -0.27 -4.07 19.14
N GLN A 85 -0.05 -2.95 18.44
CA GLN A 85 0.01 -1.62 19.07
C GLN A 85 -1.30 -1.26 19.77
N ASN A 86 -2.44 -1.45 19.11
CA ASN A 86 -3.75 -1.19 19.72
C ASN A 86 -3.97 -2.04 20.98
N PHE A 87 -3.57 -3.31 20.96
CA PHE A 87 -3.65 -4.15 22.15
C PHE A 87 -2.76 -3.64 23.29
N GLN A 88 -1.55 -3.17 23.00
CA GLN A 88 -0.65 -2.61 24.01
C GLN A 88 -1.23 -1.33 24.64
N GLU A 89 -1.77 -0.42 23.83
CA GLU A 89 -2.42 0.81 24.32
C GLU A 89 -3.65 0.51 25.20
N GLN A 90 -4.43 -0.50 24.85
CA GLN A 90 -5.57 -0.93 25.67
C GLN A 90 -5.11 -1.51 27.03
N LEU A 91 -4.05 -2.31 27.05
CA LEU A 91 -3.51 -2.89 28.28
C LEU A 91 -2.91 -1.82 29.20
N SER A 92 -2.12 -0.89 28.66
CA SER A 92 -1.57 0.22 29.46
C SER A 92 -2.66 1.09 30.06
N SER A 93 -3.75 1.32 29.31
CA SER A 93 -4.90 2.10 29.80
C SER A 93 -5.66 1.40 30.93
N ILE A 94 -5.68 0.06 30.96
CA ILE A 94 -6.32 -0.72 32.03
C ILE A 94 -5.45 -0.69 33.30
N GLU A 95 -4.13 -0.83 33.16
CA GLU A 95 -3.19 -0.81 34.29
C GLU A 95 -3.20 0.56 35.00
N ASP A 96 -3.23 1.66 34.25
CA ASP A 96 -3.28 3.03 34.79
C ASP A 96 -4.59 3.36 35.54
N MET A 97 -5.68 2.62 35.28
CA MET A 97 -6.98 2.79 35.96
C MET A 97 -7.12 1.91 37.22
N SER A 98 -6.08 1.14 37.58
CA SER A 98 -6.09 0.20 38.69
C SER A 98 -5.39 0.67 39.98
N PHE A 99 -5.04 1.97 40.06
CA PHE A 99 -4.48 2.62 41.25
C PHE A 99 -5.52 3.38 42.08
#